data_AF-A0A1J5RA29-F1
#
_entry.id   AF-A0A1J5RA29-F1
#
_cell.length_a   1.000
_cell.length_b   1.000
_cell.length_c   1.000
_cell.angle_alpha   90.00
_cell.angle_beta   90.00
_cell.angle_gamma   90.00
#
_symmetry.space_group_name_H-M   'P 1'
#
loop_
_entity.id
_entity.type
_entity.pdbx_description
1 polymer ?
#
loop_
_entity_poly.entity_id
_entity_poly.type
_entity_poly.pdbx_seq_one_letter_code
_entity_poly.pdbx_strand_id
1 'polypeptide(L)' 'MSGYSEAQVSGFFLTYGVGAFMVFMLFIVGELAYKAKAGKTGTLVLFFVLSFGMVGFVVKEVLQSLWRI' A
#
# COMPACT_ATOMS: atom_id res chain seq x y z
N MET A 1 19.58 -19.79 -21.51
CA MET A 1 18.49 -18.79 -21.48
C MET A 1 19.06 -17.53 -20.84
N SER A 2 19.55 -16.58 -21.64
CA SER A 2 20.12 -15.30 -21.18
C SER A 2 19.00 -14.27 -20.97
N GLY A 3 18.07 -14.58 -20.07
CA GLY A 3 16.96 -13.72 -19.67
C GLY A 3 16.75 -13.79 -18.16
N TYR A 4 16.15 -12.75 -17.57
CA TYR A 4 15.80 -12.73 -16.15
C TYR A 4 14.99 -13.97 -15.78
N SER A 5 15.27 -14.58 -14.63
CA SER A 5 14.48 -15.72 -14.17
C SER A 5 13.06 -15.28 -13.81
N GLU A 6 12.09 -16.17 -13.98
CA GLU A 6 10.69 -15.92 -13.65
C GLU A 6 10.54 -15.49 -12.18
N ALA A 7 11.31 -16.12 -11.29
CA ALA A 7 11.34 -15.78 -9.86
C ALA A 7 11.91 -14.38 -9.60
N GLN A 8 12.87 -13.92 -10.41
CA GLN A 8 13.49 -12.61 -10.25
C GLN A 8 12.55 -11.50 -10.73
N VAL A 9 11.84 -11.73 -11.83
CA VAL A 9 10.81 -10.80 -12.33
C VAL A 9 9.60 -10.78 -11.39
N SER A 10 9.12 -11.93 -10.94
CA SER A 10 7.98 -12.00 -10.02
C SER A 10 8.27 -11.35 -8.68
N GLY A 11 9.43 -11.61 -8.07
CA GLY A 11 9.86 -10.98 -6.83
C GLY A 11 9.90 -9.45 -6.95
N PHE A 12 10.44 -8.93 -8.05
CA PHE A 12 10.46 -7.49 -8.31
C PHE A 12 9.05 -6.89 -8.38
N PHE A 13 8.13 -7.47 -9.16
CA PHE A 13 6.76 -6.96 -9.27
C PHE A 13 5.96 -7.13 -7.97
N LEU A 14 6.16 -8.21 -7.23
CA LEU A 14 5.49 -8.43 -5.95
C LEU A 14 5.93 -7.43 -4.89
N THR A 15 7.21 -7.05 -4.86
CA THR A 15 7.69 -6.05 -3.91
C THR A 15 7.34 -4.63 -4.36
N TYR A 16 7.76 -4.23 -5.56
CA TYR A 16 7.65 -2.84 -6.01
C TYR A 16 6.31 -2.54 -6.67
N GLY A 17 5.74 -3.49 -7.42
CA GLY A 17 4.45 -3.32 -8.09
C GLY A 17 3.29 -3.27 -7.10
N VAL A 18 3.27 -4.18 -6.12
CA VAL A 18 2.25 -4.15 -5.05
C VAL A 18 2.44 -2.91 -4.17
N GLY A 19 3.69 -2.54 -3.84
CA GLY A 19 4.01 -1.29 -3.14
C GLY A 19 3.48 -0.05 -3.85
N ALA A 20 3.70 0.06 -5.16
CA ALA A 20 3.20 1.16 -5.98
C ALA A 20 1.65 1.17 -6.04
N PHE A 21 1.02 0.00 -6.17
CA PHE A 21 -0.43 -0.13 -6.21
C PHE A 21 -1.08 0.29 -4.88
N MET A 22 -0.44 -0.05 -3.75
CA MET A 22 -0.84 0.41 -2.43
C MET A 22 -0.83 1.95 -2.32
N VAL A 23 0.22 2.62 -2.79
CA VAL A 23 0.26 4.10 -2.83
C VAL A 23 -0.84 4.67 -3.73
N PHE A 24 -1.11 4.03 -4.87
CA PHE A 24 -2.20 4.43 -5.75
C PHE A 24 -3.58 4.31 -5.08
N MET A 25 -3.80 3.30 -4.24
CA MET A 25 -5.03 3.22 -3.44
C MET A 25 -5.21 4.44 -2.53
N LEU A 26 -4.16 4.91 -1.86
CA LEU A 26 -4.21 6.13 -1.01
C LEU A 26 -4.62 7.37 -1.82
N PHE A 27 -4.15 7.47 -3.06
CA PHE A 27 -4.57 8.54 -3.98
C PHE A 27 -6.08 8.47 -4.26
N ILE A 28 -6.61 7.26 -4.53
CA ILE A 28 -8.05 7.03 -4.73
C ILE A 28 -8.85 7.38 -3.46
N VAL A 29 -8.35 7.03 -2.26
CA VAL A 29 -9.02 7.40 -0.99
C VAL A 29 -9.10 8.92 -0.85
N GLY A 30 -8.03 9.63 -1.23
CA GLY A 30 -8.02 11.09 -1.24
C GLY A 30 -9.07 11.66 -2.20
N GLU A 31 -9.09 11.18 -3.44
CA GLU A 31 -10.10 11.59 -4.43
C GLU A 31 -11.53 11.29 -3.95
N LEU A 32 -11.75 10.13 -3.33
CA LEU A 32 -13.03 9.73 -2.75
C LEU A 32 -13.46 10.69 -1.64
N ALA A 33 -12.56 11.07 -0.73
CA ALA A 33 -12.85 12.02 0.33
C ALA A 33 -13.23 13.40 -0.22
N TYR A 34 -12.55 13.85 -1.28
CA TYR A 34 -12.91 15.08 -2.00
C TYR A 34 -14.29 14.98 -2.65
N LYS A 35 -14.57 13.90 -3.40
CA LYS A 35 -15.87 13.69 -4.06
C LYS A 35 -17.02 13.51 -3.07
N ALA A 36 -16.76 12.87 -1.93
CA ALA A 36 -17.74 12.67 -0.86
C ALA A 36 -18.02 13.96 -0.06
N LYS A 37 -17.36 15.09 -0.35
CA LYS A 37 -17.39 16.31 0.47
C LYS A 37 -17.15 16.03 1.95
N ALA A 38 -16.26 15.08 2.23
CA ALA A 38 -15.87 14.80 3.59
C ALA A 38 -15.21 16.07 4.17
N GLY A 39 -15.78 16.62 5.23
CA GLY A 39 -15.17 17.76 5.93
C GLY A 39 -13.80 17.38 6.50
N LYS A 40 -13.09 18.33 7.12
CA LYS A 40 -11.73 18.09 7.67
C LYS A 40 -11.66 16.84 8.55
N THR A 41 -12.62 16.67 9.48
CA THR A 41 -12.68 15.49 10.36
C THR A 41 -13.08 14.22 9.61
N GLY A 42 -13.97 14.34 8.62
CA GLY A 42 -14.45 13.22 7.81
C GLY A 42 -13.34 12.65 6.93
N THR A 43 -12.57 13.50 6.25
CA THR A 43 -11.42 13.06 5.46
C THR A 43 -10.38 12.37 6.32
N LEU A 44 -10.11 12.89 7.52
CA LEU A 44 -9.14 12.29 8.45
C LEU A 44 -9.57 10.89 8.89
N VAL A 45 -10.85 10.73 9.26
CA VAL A 45 -11.41 9.42 9.65
C VAL A 45 -11.49 8.47 8.46
N LEU A 46 -11.91 8.93 7.28
CA LEU A 46 -11.94 8.13 6.06
C LEU A 46 -10.55 7.62 5.69
N PHE A 47 -9.56 8.51 5.70
CA PHE A 47 -8.19 8.14 5.40
C PHE A 47 -7.65 7.16 6.43
N PHE A 48 -7.93 7.40 7.72
CA PHE A 48 -7.49 6.50 8.79
C PHE A 48 -8.09 5.10 8.64
N VAL A 49 -9.42 4.97 8.58
CA VAL A 49 -10.11 3.67 8.55
C VAL A 49 -9.79 2.89 7.28
N LEU A 50 -9.82 3.53 6.12
CA LEU A 50 -9.61 2.84 4.84
C LEU A 50 -8.13 2.47 4.64
N SER A 51 -7.20 3.29 5.12
CA SER A 51 -5.75 3.02 5.02
C SER A 51 -5.22 2.16 6.16
N PHE A 52 -5.98 1.94 7.24
CA PHE A 52 -5.53 1.22 8.44
C PHE A 52 -5.03 -0.20 8.12
N GLY A 53 -5.77 -0.94 7.28
CA GLY A 53 -5.38 -2.28 6.86
C GLY A 53 -4.05 -2.29 6.10
N MET A 54 -3.79 -1.25 5.30
CA MET A 54 -2.54 -1.10 4.55
C MET A 54 -1.37 -0.76 5.47
N VAL A 55 -1.58 0.11 6.47
CA VAL A 55 -0.58 0.41 7.50
C VAL A 55 -0.21 -0.84 8.30
N GLY A 56 -1.19 -1.65 8.69
CA GLY A 56 -0.94 -2.92 9.37
C GLY A 56 -0.11 -3.90 8.54
N PHE A 57 -0.38 -3.98 7.23
CA PHE A 57 0.43 -4.77 6.30
C PHE A 57 1.89 -4.26 6.24
N VAL A 58 2.11 -2.96 6.06
CA VAL A 58 3.45 -2.37 6.02
C VAL A 58 4.20 -2.59 7.34
N VAL A 59 3.54 -2.37 8.48
CA VAL A 59 4.13 -2.60 9.81
C VAL A 59 4.54 -4.06 9.96
N LYS A 60 3.71 -5.02 9.54
CA LYS A 60 4.04 -6.45 9.54
C LYS A 60 5.30 -6.72 8.70
N GLU A 61 5.35 -6.24 7.46
CA GLU A 61 6.50 -6.50 6.58
C GLU A 61 7.80 -5.88 7.14
N VAL A 62 7.72 -4.67 7.70
CA VAL A 62 8.85 -4.03 8.38
C VAL A 62 9.27 -4.85 9.60
N LEU A 63 8.31 -5.30 10.42
CA LEU A 63 8.56 -6.13 11.59
C LEU A 63 9.24 -7.44 11.22
N GLN A 64 8.74 -8.15 10.21
CA GLN A 64 9.33 -9.40 9.73
C GLN A 64 10.76 -9.18 9.23
N SER A 65 10.98 -8.11 8.47
CA SER A 65 12.31 -7.74 7.98
C SER A 65 13.28 -7.38 9.11
N LEU A 66 12.81 -6.63 10.13
CA LEU A 66 13.64 -6.18 11.26
C LEU A 66 13.94 -7.30 12.26
N TRP A 67 12.94 -8.14 12.58
CA TRP A 67 13.08 -9.25 13.52
C TRP A 67 13.59 -10.55 12.88
N ARG A 68 13.80 -10.59 11.55
CA ARG A 68 14.30 -11.77 10.79
C ARG A 68 13.57 -13.07 11.17
N ILE A 69 12.25 -13.00 11.28
CA ILE A 69 11.34 -14.16 11.39
C ILE A 69 10.68 -14.38 10.04
#